data_AF-E1YAD4-F1
#
_entry.id   AF-E1YAD4-F1
#
_cell.length_a   1.000
_cell.length_b   1.000
_cell.length_c   1.000
_cell.angle_alpha   90.00
_cell.angle_beta   90.00
_cell.angle_gamma   90.00
#
_symmetry.space_group_name_H-M   'P 1'
#
loop_
_entity.id
_entity.type
_entity.pdbx_description
1 polymer ?
#
loop_
_entity_poly.entity_id
_entity_poly.type
_entity_poly.pdbx_seq_one_letter_code
_entity_poly.pdbx_strand_id
1 'polypeptide(L)'
;MDEKQKKVATLYKAAVALRESMLLIYNGTTPNHSKFGAFRSFAEKYNILANEAAPEISNVNLLSTFRTENMKSAFSTVWGQQKEIFDNVLANLNILISLLEQQVGAKESEIDNIRNFFQANLRKAISVSQRQKKMFKMQWKAF
;
A
#
# COMPACT_ATOMS: atom_id res chain seq x y z
N MET A 1 18.78 19.91 -15.00
CA MET A 1 18.33 18.71 -14.29
C MET A 1 18.76 17.52 -15.13
N ASP A 2 19.58 16.64 -14.57
CA ASP A 2 20.07 15.41 -15.22
C ASP A 2 18.90 14.51 -15.65
N GLU A 3 19.11 13.68 -16.68
CA GLU A 3 18.06 12.82 -17.27
C GLU A 3 17.52 11.83 -16.24
N LYS A 4 18.41 11.26 -15.42
CA LYS A 4 18.05 10.41 -14.27
C LYS A 4 17.14 11.17 -13.29
N GLN A 5 17.52 12.38 -12.91
CA GLN A 5 16.75 13.20 -11.97
C GLN A 5 15.34 13.51 -12.51
N LYS A 6 15.20 13.74 -13.83
CA LYS A 6 13.90 13.94 -14.49
C LYS A 6 13.02 12.69 -14.44
N LYS A 7 13.62 11.53 -14.68
CA LYS A 7 12.92 10.24 -14.59
C LYS A 7 12.41 9.99 -13.17
N VAL A 8 13.28 10.11 -12.16
CA VAL A 8 12.90 9.94 -10.75
C VAL A 8 11.80 10.92 -10.34
N ALA A 9 11.91 12.19 -10.71
CA ALA A 9 10.88 13.19 -10.41
C ALA A 9 9.52 12.86 -11.08
N THR A 10 9.54 12.26 -12.26
CA THR A 10 8.33 11.82 -12.98
C THR A 10 7.68 10.63 -12.27
N LEU A 11 8.49 9.63 -11.89
CA LEU A 11 8.03 8.46 -11.11
C LEU A 11 7.46 8.88 -9.76
N TYR A 12 8.11 9.81 -9.06
CA TYR A 12 7.62 10.36 -7.79
C TYR A 12 6.22 10.97 -7.95
N LYS A 13 6.04 11.85 -8.94
CA LYS A 13 4.73 12.47 -9.22
C LYS A 13 3.66 11.44 -9.59
N ALA A 14 4.01 10.43 -10.38
CA ALA A 14 3.09 9.35 -10.75
C ALA A 14 2.69 8.51 -9.53
N ALA A 15 3.63 8.19 -8.64
CA ALA A 15 3.38 7.46 -7.41
C ALA A 15 2.47 8.25 -6.46
N VAL A 16 2.73 9.55 -6.28
CA VAL A 16 1.86 10.45 -5.50
C VAL A 16 0.45 10.50 -6.10
N ALA A 17 0.31 10.66 -7.42
CA ALA A 17 -1.01 10.67 -8.07
C ALA A 17 -1.78 9.35 -7.88
N LEU A 18 -1.09 8.21 -7.91
CA LEU A 18 -1.68 6.91 -7.63
C LEU A 18 -2.15 6.82 -6.17
N ARG A 19 -1.36 7.32 -5.22
CA ARG A 19 -1.71 7.37 -3.79
C ARG A 19 -2.94 8.22 -3.56
N GLU A 20 -2.99 9.43 -4.11
CA GLU A 20 -4.14 10.31 -3.98
C GLU A 20 -5.42 9.69 -4.55
N SER A 21 -5.30 8.97 -5.68
CA SER A 21 -6.42 8.22 -6.25
C SER A 21 -6.91 7.12 -5.30
N MET A 22 -5.99 6.41 -4.64
CA MET A 22 -6.34 5.41 -3.63
C MET A 22 -6.99 6.04 -2.40
N LEU A 23 -6.48 7.17 -1.93
CA LEU A 23 -7.03 7.91 -0.78
C LEU A 23 -8.43 8.47 -1.07
N LEU A 24 -8.70 8.90 -2.30
CA LEU A 24 -10.03 9.34 -2.72
C LEU A 24 -11.06 8.20 -2.62
N ILE A 25 -10.68 6.98 -3.02
CA ILE A 25 -11.52 5.79 -2.84
C ILE A 25 -11.67 5.47 -1.35
N TYR A 26 -10.57 5.52 -0.61
CA TYR A 26 -10.54 5.18 0.82
C TYR A 26 -11.48 6.09 1.64
N ASN A 27 -11.41 7.39 1.37
CA ASN A 27 -12.17 8.45 2.05
C ASN A 27 -13.54 8.73 1.41
N GLY A 28 -13.83 8.12 0.26
CA GLY A 28 -15.11 8.26 -0.43
C GLY A 28 -16.29 7.65 0.33
N THR A 29 -17.50 7.98 -0.14
CA THR A 29 -18.77 7.58 0.46
C THR A 29 -19.29 6.22 0.01
N THR A 30 -18.61 5.55 -0.93
CA THR A 30 -18.96 4.19 -1.37
C THR A 30 -19.00 3.23 -0.18
N PRO A 31 -20.02 2.36 -0.08
CA PRO A 31 -20.09 1.35 0.98
C PRO A 31 -18.82 0.49 1.04
N ASN A 32 -18.38 0.14 2.25
CA ASN A 32 -17.12 -0.58 2.46
C ASN A 32 -17.00 -1.88 1.66
N HIS A 33 -18.12 -2.59 1.45
CA HIS A 33 -18.14 -3.85 0.69
C HIS A 33 -17.92 -3.67 -0.82
N SER A 34 -18.09 -2.46 -1.35
CA SER A 34 -17.93 -2.13 -2.79
C SER A 34 -16.78 -1.17 -3.05
N LYS A 35 -16.16 -0.62 -2.00
CA LYS A 35 -15.13 0.42 -2.08
C LYS A 35 -13.84 -0.07 -2.75
N PHE A 36 -13.44 -1.31 -2.52
CA PHE A 36 -12.10 -1.81 -2.87
C PHE A 36 -12.05 -2.65 -4.15
N GLY A 37 -13.10 -2.62 -4.99
CA GLY A 37 -13.18 -3.47 -6.19
C GLY A 37 -12.03 -3.27 -7.20
N ALA A 38 -11.40 -2.09 -7.21
CA ALA A 38 -10.28 -1.76 -8.08
C ALA A 38 -8.90 -2.25 -7.56
N PHE A 39 -8.84 -3.03 -6.48
CA PHE A 39 -7.58 -3.46 -5.82
C PHE A 39 -6.54 -4.02 -6.79
N ARG A 40 -6.95 -4.87 -7.75
CA ARG A 40 -6.05 -5.47 -8.74
C ARG A 40 -5.41 -4.43 -9.63
N SER A 41 -6.19 -3.47 -10.14
CA SER A 41 -5.68 -2.40 -11.00
C SER A 41 -4.71 -1.48 -10.27
N PHE A 42 -4.91 -1.24 -8.98
CA PHE A 42 -3.94 -0.49 -8.17
C PHE A 42 -2.64 -1.29 -7.96
N ALA A 43 -2.75 -2.59 -7.70
CA ALA A 43 -1.58 -3.46 -7.58
C ALA A 43 -0.77 -3.52 -8.88
N GLU A 44 -1.43 -3.62 -10.04
CA GLU A 44 -0.79 -3.61 -11.36
C GLU A 44 -0.04 -2.30 -11.62
N LYS A 45 -0.69 -1.15 -11.37
CA LYS A 45 -0.07 0.18 -11.53
C LYS A 45 1.09 0.38 -10.57
N TYR A 46 0.96 -0.05 -9.32
CA TYR A 46 2.05 -0.01 -8.36
C TYR A 46 3.24 -0.87 -8.84
N ASN A 47 3.00 -2.09 -9.33
CA ASN A 47 4.08 -2.95 -9.84
C ASN A 47 4.84 -2.28 -10.99
N ILE A 48 4.14 -1.61 -11.91
CA ILE A 48 4.76 -0.86 -13.00
C ILE A 48 5.70 0.21 -12.42
N LEU A 49 5.20 1.06 -11.51
CA LEU A 49 6.00 2.11 -10.88
C LEU A 49 7.19 1.56 -10.08
N ALA A 50 6.98 0.48 -9.32
CA ALA A 50 8.03 -0.15 -8.53
C ALA A 50 9.14 -0.74 -9.42
N ASN A 51 8.77 -1.40 -10.52
CA ASN A 51 9.72 -1.96 -11.47
C ASN A 51 10.50 -0.87 -12.23
N GLU A 52 9.82 0.22 -12.63
CA GLU A 52 10.49 1.35 -13.30
C GLU A 52 11.42 2.14 -12.36
N ALA A 53 11.08 2.22 -11.08
CA ALA A 53 11.88 2.88 -10.06
C ALA A 53 13.04 2.03 -9.55
N ALA A 54 12.97 0.70 -9.66
CA ALA A 54 13.94 -0.23 -9.09
C ALA A 54 15.41 0.07 -9.47
N PRO A 55 15.75 0.44 -10.73
CA PRO A 55 17.13 0.79 -11.09
C PRO A 55 17.62 2.12 -10.50
N GLU A 56 16.71 2.97 -10.02
CA GLU A 56 16.99 4.36 -9.66
C GLU A 56 17.11 4.58 -8.15
N ILE A 57 16.63 3.66 -7.34
CA ILE A 57 16.54 3.79 -5.87
C ILE A 57 17.46 2.80 -5.15
N SER A 58 18.11 3.26 -4.09
CA SER A 58 18.74 2.38 -3.10
C SER A 58 17.66 1.67 -2.26
N ASN A 59 17.92 0.44 -1.81
CA ASN A 59 17.03 -0.36 -0.95
C ASN A 59 15.74 -0.90 -1.60
N VAL A 60 15.82 -1.31 -2.86
CA VAL A 60 14.72 -1.99 -3.60
C VAL A 60 14.06 -3.13 -2.82
N ASN A 61 14.80 -3.82 -1.96
CA ASN A 61 14.30 -4.94 -1.16
C ASN A 61 13.17 -4.56 -0.17
N LEU A 62 12.97 -3.26 0.09
CA LEU A 62 11.84 -2.77 0.89
C LEU A 62 10.52 -2.75 0.11
N LEU A 63 10.58 -2.83 -1.22
CA LEU A 63 9.41 -2.88 -2.09
C LEU A 63 9.00 -4.33 -2.32
N SER A 64 7.74 -4.65 -2.07
CA SER A 64 7.15 -5.92 -2.47
C SER A 64 6.37 -5.73 -3.77
N THR A 65 6.46 -6.66 -4.71
CA THR A 65 5.57 -6.70 -5.89
C THR A 65 4.43 -7.71 -5.67
N PHE A 66 3.34 -7.50 -6.40
CA PHE A 66 2.13 -8.31 -6.30
C PHE A 66 2.00 -9.26 -7.49
N ARG A 67 1.59 -10.51 -7.26
CA ARG A 67 1.26 -11.49 -8.33
C ARG A 67 -0.13 -11.22 -8.91
N THR A 68 -0.25 -10.15 -9.71
CA THR A 68 -1.52 -9.62 -10.21
C THR A 68 -2.18 -10.51 -11.26
N GLU A 69 -1.38 -11.28 -12.01
CA GLU A 69 -1.85 -12.28 -12.97
C GLU A 69 -2.71 -13.37 -12.33
N ASN A 70 -2.47 -13.65 -11.05
CA ASN A 70 -3.19 -14.66 -10.27
C ASN A 70 -4.33 -14.06 -9.43
N MET A 71 -4.55 -12.75 -9.47
CA MET A 71 -5.61 -12.10 -8.71
C MET A 71 -6.97 -12.31 -9.38
N LYS A 72 -7.91 -12.86 -8.61
CA LYS A 72 -9.32 -12.96 -9.00
C LYS A 72 -9.94 -11.58 -9.22
N SER A 73 -11.03 -11.53 -9.98
CA SER A 73 -11.77 -10.28 -10.20
C SER A 73 -12.45 -9.79 -8.90
N ALA A 74 -12.91 -8.54 -8.89
CA ALA A 74 -13.69 -7.99 -7.79
C ALA A 74 -14.92 -8.84 -7.45
N PHE A 75 -15.62 -9.36 -8.45
CA PHE A 75 -16.82 -10.17 -8.26
C PHE A 75 -16.54 -11.58 -7.73
N SER A 76 -15.27 -12.01 -7.76
CA SER A 76 -14.84 -13.34 -7.31
C SER A 76 -13.95 -13.31 -6.07
N THR A 77 -13.78 -12.13 -5.45
CA THR A 77 -12.94 -11.90 -4.28
C THR A 77 -13.79 -11.30 -3.16
N VAL A 78 -13.75 -11.86 -1.95
CA VAL A 78 -14.54 -11.31 -0.84
C VAL A 78 -14.00 -9.94 -0.42
N TRP A 79 -14.88 -9.02 -0.02
CA TRP A 79 -14.52 -7.63 0.25
C TRP A 79 -13.37 -7.45 1.26
N GLY A 80 -13.27 -8.32 2.26
CA GLY A 80 -12.18 -8.30 3.23
C GLY A 80 -10.81 -8.54 2.59
N GLN A 81 -10.72 -9.48 1.65
CA GLN A 81 -9.51 -9.75 0.88
C GLN A 81 -9.20 -8.60 -0.09
N GLN A 82 -10.23 -8.02 -0.73
CA GLN A 82 -10.03 -6.85 -1.58
C GLN A 82 -9.41 -5.69 -0.78
N LYS A 83 -9.94 -5.44 0.42
CA LYS A 83 -9.44 -4.40 1.33
C LYS A 83 -8.01 -4.69 1.76
N GLU A 84 -7.72 -5.92 2.16
CA GLU A 84 -6.38 -6.31 2.59
C GLU A 84 -5.34 -6.07 1.49
N ILE A 85 -5.64 -6.47 0.25
CA ILE A 85 -4.76 -6.21 -0.89
C ILE A 85 -4.63 -4.71 -1.13
N PHE A 86 -5.73 -3.96 -1.12
CA PHE A 86 -5.72 -2.52 -1.32
C PHE A 86 -4.88 -1.79 -0.25
N ASP A 87 -5.03 -2.16 1.03
CA ASP A 87 -4.25 -1.60 2.13
C ASP A 87 -2.75 -1.91 1.97
N ASN A 88 -2.41 -3.13 1.54
CA ASN A 88 -1.03 -3.54 1.30
C ASN A 88 -0.40 -2.80 0.11
N VAL A 89 -1.17 -2.57 -0.97
CA VAL A 89 -0.71 -1.76 -2.10
C VAL A 89 -0.45 -0.33 -1.67
N LEU A 90 -1.36 0.28 -0.90
CA LEU A 90 -1.19 1.64 -0.39
C LEU A 90 0.05 1.75 0.51
N ALA A 91 0.30 0.74 1.33
CA ALA A 91 1.49 0.67 2.16
C ALA A 91 2.78 0.64 1.36
N ASN A 92 2.87 -0.26 0.38
CA ASN A 92 4.05 -0.37 -0.47
C ASN A 92 4.24 0.88 -1.34
N LEU A 93 3.15 1.49 -1.81
CA LEU A 93 3.19 2.74 -2.56
C LEU A 93 3.74 3.90 -1.72
N ASN A 94 3.37 4.00 -0.45
CA ASN A 94 3.93 5.01 0.45
C ASN A 94 5.44 4.81 0.65
N ILE A 95 5.90 3.55 0.78
CA ILE A 95 7.35 3.25 0.86
C ILE A 95 8.05 3.69 -0.43
N LEU A 96 7.49 3.35 -1.60
CA LEU A 96 8.03 3.76 -2.90
C LEU A 96 8.13 5.28 -3.03
N ILE A 97 7.08 6.02 -2.65
CA ILE A 97 7.05 7.49 -2.67
C ILE A 97 8.21 8.04 -1.86
N SER A 98 8.41 7.58 -0.63
CA SER A 98 9.47 8.09 0.23
C SER A 98 10.87 7.74 -0.28
N LEU A 99 11.06 6.55 -0.88
CA LEU A 99 12.34 6.19 -1.52
C LEU A 99 12.63 7.08 -2.73
N LEU A 100 11.63 7.36 -3.56
CA LEU A 100 11.75 8.27 -4.70
C LEU A 100 11.99 9.72 -4.26
N GLU A 101 11.29 10.17 -3.22
CA GLU A 101 11.43 11.51 -2.66
C GLU A 101 12.86 11.77 -2.18
N GLN A 102 13.48 10.79 -1.50
CA GLN A 102 14.88 10.84 -1.08
C GLN A 102 15.83 11.07 -2.27
N GLN A 103 15.56 10.45 -3.42
CA GLN A 103 16.35 10.65 -4.63
C GLN A 103 16.11 12.03 -5.29
N VAL A 104 14.91 12.60 -5.13
CA VAL A 104 14.58 13.95 -5.63
C VAL A 104 15.18 15.06 -4.74
N GLY A 105 15.60 14.73 -3.52
CA GLY A 105 16.17 15.71 -2.57
C GLY A 105 15.12 16.57 -1.87
N ALA A 106 13.86 16.10 -1.80
CA ALA A 106 12.83 16.76 -1.00
C ALA A 106 13.01 16.43 0.50
N LYS A 107 13.01 17.47 1.32
CA LYS A 107 13.53 17.55 2.70
C LYS A 107 12.73 16.73 3.73
N GLU A 108 13.48 15.94 4.53
CA GLU A 108 13.39 15.58 5.96
C GLU A 108 12.05 15.31 6.69
N SER A 109 10.90 15.86 6.29
CA SER A 109 9.66 15.79 7.08
C SER A 109 8.95 14.41 7.05
N GLU A 110 9.29 13.53 6.11
CA GLU A 110 8.53 12.30 5.85
C GLU A 110 9.02 11.04 6.58
N ILE A 111 10.24 11.01 7.13
CA ILE A 111 10.69 9.84 7.94
C ILE A 111 9.75 9.62 9.14
N ASP A 112 9.28 10.70 9.74
CA ASP A 112 8.26 10.63 10.80
C ASP A 112 6.91 10.17 10.27
N ASN A 113 6.52 10.53 9.05
CA ASN A 113 5.29 10.04 8.42
C ASN A 113 5.34 8.54 8.10
N ILE A 114 6.46 8.04 7.59
CA ILE A 114 6.70 6.61 7.35
C ILE A 114 6.66 5.85 8.67
N ARG A 115 7.37 6.36 9.69
CA ARG A 115 7.36 5.77 11.04
C ARG A 115 5.94 5.72 11.61
N ASN A 116 5.17 6.79 11.49
CA ASN A 116 3.80 6.88 11.96
C ASN A 116 2.89 5.92 11.18
N PHE A 117 3.09 5.77 9.87
CA PHE A 117 2.36 4.83 9.02
C PHE A 117 2.62 3.37 9.41
N PHE A 118 3.90 2.97 9.56
CA PHE A 118 4.24 1.63 10.04
C PHE A 118 3.70 1.37 11.45
N GLN A 119 3.82 2.35 12.37
CA GLN A 119 3.26 2.22 13.71
C GLN A 119 1.73 2.04 13.71
N ALA A 120 1.01 2.80 12.89
CA ALA A 120 -0.44 2.70 12.80
C ALA A 120 -0.90 1.34 12.26
N ASN A 121 -0.18 0.79 11.28
CA ASN A 121 -0.55 -0.49 10.66
C ASN A 121 -0.10 -1.70 11.49
N LEU A 122 1.07 -1.66 12.13
CA LEU A 122 1.49 -2.68 13.11
C LEU A 122 0.53 -2.75 14.31
N ARG A 123 0.07 -1.60 14.83
CA ARG A 123 -0.93 -1.55 15.91
C ARG A 123 -2.25 -2.20 15.49
N LYS A 124 -2.70 -1.98 14.26
CA LYS A 124 -3.89 -2.64 13.71
C LYS A 124 -3.71 -4.16 13.64
N ALA A 125 -2.59 -4.65 13.10
CA ALA A 125 -2.31 -6.08 13.02
C ALA A 125 -2.27 -6.77 14.40
N ILE A 126 -1.64 -6.13 15.39
CA ILE A 126 -1.61 -6.64 16.77
C ILE A 126 -3.03 -6.69 17.36
N SER A 127 -3.82 -5.64 17.17
CA SER A 127 -5.20 -5.58 17.72
C SER A 127 -6.12 -6.67 17.15
N VAL A 128 -5.97 -7.02 15.87
CA VAL A 128 -6.72 -8.11 15.22
C VAL A 128 -6.32 -9.46 15.80
N SER A 129 -5.01 -9.72 15.97
CA SER A 129 -4.52 -10.98 16.56
C SER A 129 -4.98 -11.19 18.02
N GLN A 130 -5.04 -10.11 18.80
CA GLN A 130 -5.51 -10.14 20.20
C GLN A 130 -7.01 -10.46 20.27
N ARG A 131 -7.82 -9.89 19.37
CA ARG A 131 -9.27 -10.13 19.30
C ARG A 131 -9.59 -11.57 18.88
N GLN A 132 -8.82 -12.14 17.95
CA GLN A 132 -8.91 -13.55 17.56
C GLN A 132 -8.56 -14.50 18.72
N LYS A 133 -7.47 -14.25 19.45
CA LYS A 133 -7.12 -15.02 20.66
C LYS A 133 -8.21 -14.99 21.73
N LYS A 134 -8.89 -13.84 21.91
CA LYS A 134 -9.96 -13.68 22.90
C LYS A 134 -11.22 -14.44 22.52
N MET A 135 -11.61 -14.43 21.24
CA MET A 135 -12.74 -15.22 20.73
C MET A 135 -12.47 -16.73 20.82
N PHE A 136 -11.25 -17.17 20.47
CA PHE A 136 -10.86 -18.58 20.60
C PHE A 136 -10.93 -19.06 22.07
N LYS A 137 -10.48 -18.23 23.02
CA LYS A 137 -10.61 -18.51 24.47
C LYS A 137 -12.06 -18.50 24.97
N MET A 138 -12.96 -17.73 24.37
CA MET A 138 -14.39 -17.73 24.72
C MET A 138 -15.10 -18.98 24.20
N GLN A 139 -14.81 -19.42 22.97
CA GLN A 139 -15.37 -20.65 22.42
C GLN A 139 -14.95 -21.90 23.19
N TRP A 140 -13.70 -21.93 23.69
CA TRP A 140 -13.19 -23.05 24.49
C TRP A 140 -13.68 -23.09 25.94
N LYS A 141 -14.36 -22.04 26.42
CA LYS A 141 -15.01 -22.00 27.74
C LYS A 141 -16.51 -22.33 27.69
N ALA A 142 -17.06 -22.53 26.49
CA ALA A 142 -18.47 -22.84 26.25
C ALA A 142 -18.72 -24.35 26.00
N PHE A 143 -17.67 -25.17 26.08
CA PHE A 143 -17.66 -26.63 26.15
C PHE A 143 -17.02 -27.05 27.46
#